data_AF-A0A158E7Y7-F1
#
_entry.id   AF-A0A158E7Y7-F1
#
_cell.length_a   1.000
_cell.length_b   1.000
_cell.length_c   1.000
_cell.angle_alpha   90.00
_cell.angle_beta   90.00
_cell.angle_gamma   90.00
#
_symmetry.space_group_name_H-M   'P 1'
#
loop_
_entity.id
_entity.type
_entity.pdbx_description
1 polymer ?
#
loop_
_entity_poly.entity_id
_entity_poly.type
_entity_poly.pdbx_seq_one_letter_code
_entity_poly.pdbx_strand_id
1 'polypeptide(L)'
;MSDVLSDETRLAADIERLKVEFPKTRELYREVCALLFFRFGVPPTANRLYNLVRRGTMSTPASVLSEFWAELREKSRVRIEHPDLPKDLSDAAGELIGTLWTRATTSAHANLTALRDEVEAQRADAQQKVVAAREELGRTETALEQRTAVLLAAQVEIREFERQRAEVGHAQSARGGDQASR
;
A
#
# COMPACT_ATOMS: atom_id res chain seq x y z
N MET A 1 9.40 -19.30 2.13
CA MET A 1 9.92 -19.57 0.77
C MET A 1 9.34 -18.61 -0.29
N SER A 2 8.21 -17.95 -0.03
CA SER A 2 7.58 -16.99 -0.95
C SER A 2 8.31 -15.64 -1.09
N ASP A 3 9.06 -15.22 -0.07
CA ASP A 3 9.74 -13.91 -0.04
C ASP A 3 10.97 -13.86 -0.96
N VAL A 4 11.76 -14.95 -0.97
CA VAL A 4 12.96 -15.09 -1.83
C VAL A 4 12.59 -15.10 -3.32
N LEU A 5 11.48 -15.76 -3.68
CA LEU A 5 10.96 -15.76 -5.06
C LEU A 5 10.45 -14.37 -5.47
N SER A 6 9.90 -13.60 -4.52
CA SER A 6 9.50 -12.21 -4.76
C SER A 6 10.70 -11.30 -4.99
N ASP A 7 11.77 -11.48 -4.22
CA ASP A 7 12.99 -10.68 -4.35
C ASP A 7 13.77 -11.00 -5.65
N GLU A 8 13.84 -12.27 -6.07
CA GLU A 8 14.45 -12.61 -7.37
C GLU A 8 13.65 -12.04 -8.55
N THR A 9 12.32 -12.06 -8.46
CA THR A 9 11.42 -11.48 -9.49
C THR A 9 11.57 -9.96 -9.55
N ARG A 10 11.64 -9.29 -8.38
CA ARG A 10 11.89 -7.84 -8.30
C ARG A 10 13.28 -7.47 -8.82
N LEU A 11 14.30 -8.24 -8.46
CA LEU A 11 15.68 -8.06 -8.96
C LEU A 11 15.72 -8.13 -10.49
N ALA A 12 15.07 -9.12 -11.10
CA ALA A 12 15.00 -9.24 -12.55
C ALA A 12 14.33 -8.02 -13.21
N ALA A 13 13.18 -7.58 -12.68
CA ALA A 13 12.46 -6.40 -13.20
C ALA A 13 13.30 -5.11 -13.10
N ASP A 14 14.01 -4.94 -11.99
CA ASP A 14 14.87 -3.78 -11.78
C ASP A 14 16.11 -3.79 -12.68
N ILE A 15 16.67 -4.97 -12.99
CA ILE A 15 17.76 -5.12 -13.96
C ILE A 15 17.30 -4.82 -15.38
N GLU A 16 16.10 -5.24 -15.77
CA GLU A 16 15.55 -4.89 -17.09
C GLU A 16 15.32 -3.39 -17.23
N ARG A 17 14.87 -2.70 -16.17
CA ARG A 17 14.80 -1.23 -16.17
C ARG A 17 16.19 -0.59 -16.34
N LEU A 18 17.19 -1.07 -15.59
CA LEU A 18 18.57 -0.58 -15.70
C LEU A 18 19.17 -0.81 -17.10
N LYS A 19 18.83 -1.92 -17.77
CA LYS A 19 19.26 -2.20 -19.15
C LYS A 19 18.75 -1.17 -20.15
N VAL A 20 17.57 -0.60 -19.92
CA VAL A 20 16.99 0.45 -20.78
C VAL A 20 17.63 1.81 -20.48
N GLU A 21 17.87 2.10 -19.20
CA GLU A 21 18.39 3.39 -18.74
C GLU A 21 19.89 3.56 -19.03
N PHE A 22 20.66 2.47 -18.99
CA PHE A 22 22.12 2.48 -19.18
C PHE A 22 22.52 1.67 -20.42
N PRO A 23 22.61 2.29 -21.61
CA PRO A 23 22.95 1.58 -22.85
C PRO A 23 24.42 1.11 -22.88
N LYS A 24 25.29 1.69 -22.04
CA LYS A 24 26.70 1.32 -21.94
C LYS A 24 26.89 0.17 -20.95
N THR A 25 27.49 -0.91 -21.45
CA THR A 25 27.75 -2.15 -20.70
C THR A 25 28.44 -1.93 -19.35
N ARG A 26 29.44 -1.05 -19.30
CA ARG A 26 30.25 -0.79 -18.10
C ARG A 26 29.45 -0.07 -16.99
N GLU A 27 28.66 0.94 -17.38
CA GLU A 27 27.80 1.69 -16.47
C GLU A 27 26.68 0.79 -15.93
N LEU A 28 26.08 -0.03 -16.81
CA LEU A 28 25.09 -1.03 -16.40
C LEU A 28 25.65 -2.02 -15.36
N TYR A 29 26.86 -2.54 -15.55
CA TYR A 29 27.48 -3.43 -14.56
C TYR A 29 27.69 -2.74 -13.21
N ARG A 30 28.07 -1.46 -13.20
CA ARG A 30 28.26 -0.68 -11.98
C ARG A 30 26.95 -0.48 -11.23
N GLU A 31 25.88 -0.12 -11.93
CA GLU A 31 24.56 0.06 -11.30
C GLU A 31 23.97 -1.25 -10.82
N VAL A 32 24.22 -2.37 -11.51
CA VAL A 32 23.82 -3.70 -11.01
C VAL A 32 24.65 -4.11 -9.78
N CYS A 33 25.94 -3.75 -9.70
CA CYS A 33 26.73 -3.94 -8.48
C CYS A 33 26.14 -3.16 -7.30
N ALA A 34 25.80 -1.88 -7.54
CA ALA A 34 25.18 -1.04 -6.53
C ALA A 34 23.79 -1.57 -6.12
N LEU A 35 22.99 -2.03 -7.07
CA LEU A 35 21.68 -2.60 -6.83
C LEU A 35 21.77 -3.86 -5.94
N LEU A 36 22.65 -4.80 -6.29
CA LEU A 36 22.85 -6.03 -5.52
C LEU A 36 23.33 -5.72 -4.10
N PHE A 37 24.30 -4.82 -3.97
CA PHE A 37 24.93 -4.51 -2.69
C PHE A 37 24.04 -3.67 -1.76
N PHE A 38 23.50 -2.56 -2.24
CA PHE A 38 22.75 -1.61 -1.40
C PHE A 38 21.27 -1.96 -1.22
N ARG A 39 20.62 -2.52 -2.25
CA ARG A 39 19.17 -2.79 -2.18
C ARG A 39 18.84 -4.23 -1.79
N PHE A 40 19.62 -5.19 -2.26
CA PHE A 40 19.39 -6.61 -1.97
C PHE A 40 20.33 -7.17 -0.91
N GLY A 41 21.34 -6.41 -0.47
CA GLY A 41 22.31 -6.86 0.54
C GLY A 41 23.17 -8.05 0.12
N VAL A 42 23.23 -8.35 -1.18
CA VAL A 42 23.98 -9.49 -1.73
C VAL A 42 25.32 -9.00 -2.28
N PRO A 43 26.45 -9.61 -1.90
CA PRO A 43 27.75 -9.24 -2.44
C PRO A 43 27.79 -9.52 -3.95
N PRO A 44 28.04 -8.51 -4.81
CA PRO A 44 28.14 -8.73 -6.25
C PRO A 44 29.36 -9.59 -6.57
N THR A 45 29.18 -10.62 -7.40
CA THR A 45 30.26 -11.47 -7.91
C THR A 45 30.29 -11.41 -9.44
N ALA A 46 31.47 -11.56 -10.04
CA ALA A 46 31.64 -11.47 -11.49
C ALA A 46 30.73 -12.44 -12.25
N ASN A 47 30.62 -13.68 -11.78
CA ASN A 47 29.74 -14.70 -12.36
C ASN A 47 28.26 -14.32 -12.26
N ARG A 48 27.83 -13.80 -11.10
CA ARG A 48 26.43 -13.40 -10.90
C ARG A 48 26.06 -12.20 -11.75
N LEU A 49 26.94 -11.20 -11.84
CA LEU A 49 26.76 -10.04 -12.72
C LEU A 49 26.63 -10.45 -14.19
N TYR A 50 27.53 -11.33 -14.66
CA TYR A 50 27.47 -11.84 -16.02
C TYR A 50 26.16 -12.57 -16.31
N ASN A 51 25.72 -13.45 -15.40
CA ASN A 51 24.49 -14.22 -15.57
C ASN A 51 23.22 -13.36 -15.61
N LEU A 52 23.24 -12.21 -14.92
CA LEU A 52 22.12 -11.27 -14.83
C LEU A 52 22.07 -10.28 -16.01
N VAL A 53 23.22 -9.73 -16.40
CA VAL A 53 23.29 -8.70 -17.46
C VAL A 53 23.45 -9.31 -18.85
N ARG A 54 24.16 -10.43 -18.97
CA ARG A 54 24.43 -11.19 -20.22
C ARG A 54 24.91 -10.31 -21.38
N ARG A 55 25.72 -9.28 -21.11
CA ARG A 55 26.29 -8.39 -22.14
C ARG A 55 27.80 -8.24 -22.01
N GLY A 56 28.50 -8.22 -23.14
CA GLY A 56 29.95 -8.01 -23.21
C GLY A 56 30.78 -9.28 -22.95
N THR A 57 32.08 -9.09 -22.83
CA THR A 57 33.06 -10.17 -22.60
C THR A 57 33.17 -10.52 -21.12
N MET A 58 33.54 -11.77 -20.81
CA MET A 58 33.70 -12.28 -19.44
C MET A 58 34.68 -11.48 -18.55
N SER A 59 35.60 -10.71 -19.13
CA SER A 59 36.55 -9.88 -18.38
C SER A 59 35.95 -8.54 -17.90
N THR A 60 34.85 -8.08 -18.51
CA THR A 60 34.24 -6.77 -18.20
C THR A 60 33.60 -6.73 -16.79
N PRO A 61 32.81 -7.74 -16.35
CA PRO A 61 32.22 -7.73 -15.00
C PRO A 61 33.27 -7.72 -13.89
N ALA A 62 34.40 -8.43 -14.07
CA ALA A 62 35.45 -8.50 -13.06
C ALA A 62 36.18 -7.15 -12.89
N SER A 63 36.46 -6.46 -14.00
CA SER A 63 37.07 -5.12 -13.97
C SER A 63 36.15 -4.09 -13.31
N VAL A 64 34.86 -4.06 -13.68
CA VAL A 64 33.89 -3.13 -13.09
C VAL A 64 33.65 -3.42 -11.62
N LEU A 65 33.63 -4.70 -11.24
CA LEU A 65 33.50 -5.09 -9.83
C LEU A 65 34.70 -4.60 -9.01
N SER A 66 35.92 -4.76 -9.53
CA SER A 66 37.15 -4.29 -8.86
C SER A 66 37.13 -2.77 -8.67
N GLU A 67 36.75 -2.02 -9.71
CA GLU A 67 36.63 -0.57 -9.67
C GLU A 67 35.50 -0.09 -8.75
N PHE A 68 34.36 -0.77 -8.74
CA PHE A 68 33.26 -0.48 -7.82
C PHE A 68 33.73 -0.62 -6.38
N TRP A 69 34.45 -1.69 -6.04
CA TRP A 69 35.02 -1.86 -4.71
C TRP A 69 36.11 -0.82 -4.41
N ALA A 70 36.93 -0.43 -5.39
CA ALA A 70 37.92 0.63 -5.22
C ALA A 70 37.27 2.00 -4.96
N GLU A 71 36.25 2.38 -5.73
CA GLU A 71 35.46 3.61 -5.52
C GLU A 71 34.71 3.59 -4.19
N LEU A 72 34.14 2.44 -3.82
CA LEU A 72 33.42 2.29 -2.57
C LEU A 72 34.39 2.43 -1.39
N ARG A 73 35.56 1.80 -1.46
CA ARG A 73 36.65 1.97 -0.49
C ARG A 73 37.16 3.40 -0.44
N GLU A 74 37.34 4.06 -1.57
CA GLU A 74 37.80 5.45 -1.63
C GLU A 74 36.81 6.44 -1.02
N LYS A 75 35.50 6.20 -1.20
CA LYS A 75 34.44 7.02 -0.62
C LYS A 75 34.15 6.66 0.84
N SER A 76 34.47 5.45 1.27
CA SER A 76 34.36 5.00 2.67
C SER A 76 35.65 5.19 3.49
N ARG A 77 36.73 5.69 2.87
CA ARG A 77 38.11 5.86 3.39
C ARG A 77 38.29 6.86 4.54
N VAL A 78 37.25 7.11 5.33
CA VAL A 78 37.41 7.72 6.67
C VAL A 78 37.67 6.65 7.75
N ARG A 79 37.52 5.35 7.46
CA ARG A 79 37.84 4.31 8.46
C ARG A 79 38.31 3.02 7.81
N ILE A 80 39.45 2.52 8.29
CA ILE A 80 40.00 1.18 8.06
C ILE A 80 40.82 1.07 6.77
N GLU A 81 42.02 1.64 6.79
CA GLU A 81 43.24 1.09 6.17
C GLU A 81 44.38 2.08 6.48
N HIS A 82 44.93 1.99 7.70
CA HIS A 82 46.25 2.54 7.97
C HIS A 82 47.24 1.39 7.70
N PRO A 83 48.27 1.58 6.86
CA PRO A 83 49.19 0.50 6.45
C PRO A 83 49.98 -0.14 7.62
N ASP A 84 49.89 0.40 8.84
CA ASP A 84 50.50 -0.12 10.07
C ASP A 84 49.47 -0.70 11.07
N LEU A 85 48.19 -0.88 10.68
CA LEU A 85 47.17 -1.39 11.60
C LEU A 85 47.30 -2.93 11.76
N PRO A 86 47.49 -3.45 12.98
CA PRO A 86 47.56 -4.89 13.21
C PRO A 86 46.28 -5.59 12.75
N LYS A 87 46.43 -6.73 12.07
CA LYS A 87 45.32 -7.50 11.49
C LYS A 87 44.22 -7.81 12.51
N ASP A 88 44.60 -8.16 13.74
CA ASP A 88 43.67 -8.49 14.83
C ASP A 88 42.73 -7.32 15.18
N LEU A 89 43.21 -6.07 15.08
CA LEU A 89 42.41 -4.86 15.31
C LEU A 89 41.43 -4.59 14.16
N SER A 90 41.84 -4.87 12.92
CA SER A 90 40.96 -4.77 11.75
C SER A 90 39.85 -5.82 11.79
N ASP A 91 40.19 -7.06 12.16
CA ASP A 91 39.23 -8.17 12.25
C ASP A 91 38.20 -7.91 13.36
N ALA A 92 38.63 -7.45 14.54
CA ALA A 92 37.73 -7.06 15.63
C ALA A 92 36.81 -5.89 15.27
N ALA A 93 37.33 -4.89 14.54
CA ALA A 93 36.51 -3.77 14.06
C ALA A 93 35.48 -4.22 13.02
N GLY A 94 35.85 -5.14 12.12
CA GLY A 94 34.95 -5.74 11.13
C GLY A 94 33.82 -6.54 11.78
N GLU A 95 34.14 -7.33 12.80
CA GLU A 95 33.14 -8.08 13.58
C GLU A 95 32.15 -7.16 14.30
N LEU A 96 32.65 -6.08 14.93
CA LEU A 96 31.79 -5.09 15.58
C LEU A 96 30.89 -4.35 14.60
N ILE A 97 31.39 -3.97 13.41
CA ILE A 97 30.56 -3.33 12.39
C ILE A 97 29.52 -4.31 11.84
N GLY A 98 29.90 -5.57 11.62
CA GLY A 98 28.99 -6.62 11.18
C GLY A 98 27.86 -6.88 12.18
N THR A 99 28.19 -6.98 13.47
CA THR A 99 27.18 -7.16 14.53
C THR A 99 26.26 -5.95 14.67
N LEU A 100 26.80 -4.72 14.59
CA LEU A 100 25.99 -3.50 14.61
C LEU A 100 25.06 -3.42 13.40
N TRP A 101 25.57 -3.75 12.20
CA TRP A 101 24.77 -3.77 10.98
C TRP A 101 23.64 -4.79 11.05
N THR A 102 23.91 -6.02 11.48
CA THR A 102 22.89 -7.06 11.67
C THR A 102 21.85 -6.58 12.67
N ARG A 103 22.26 -6.05 13.83
CA ARG A 103 21.32 -5.55 14.84
C ARG A 103 20.45 -4.40 14.34
N ALA A 104 21.04 -3.43 13.65
CA ALA A 104 20.31 -2.30 13.07
C ALA A 104 19.31 -2.79 12.02
N THR A 105 19.73 -3.71 11.13
CA THR A 105 18.90 -4.27 10.08
C THR A 105 17.74 -5.07 10.67
N THR A 106 17.99 -5.94 11.66
CA THR A 106 16.94 -6.68 12.37
C THR A 106 15.95 -5.74 13.04
N SER A 107 16.42 -4.68 13.71
CA SER A 107 15.55 -3.69 14.34
C SER A 107 14.70 -2.93 13.32
N ALA A 108 15.27 -2.54 12.19
CA ALA A 108 14.55 -1.86 11.12
C ALA A 108 13.46 -2.75 10.52
N HIS A 109 13.76 -4.03 10.27
CA HIS A 109 12.76 -4.99 9.80
C HIS A 109 11.63 -5.21 10.81
N ALA A 110 11.95 -5.34 12.11
CA ALA A 110 10.95 -5.49 13.16
C ALA A 110 10.00 -4.28 13.23
N ASN A 111 10.55 -3.06 13.20
CA ASN A 111 9.74 -1.83 13.22
C ASN A 111 8.85 -1.71 11.98
N LEU A 112 9.37 -2.09 10.82
CA LEU A 112 8.62 -2.06 9.57
C LEU A 112 7.51 -3.09 9.52
N THR A 113 7.73 -4.30 10.05
CA THR A 113 6.67 -5.30 10.24
C THR A 113 5.60 -4.78 11.20
N ALA A 114 6.00 -4.22 12.35
CA ALA A 114 5.06 -3.66 13.32
C ALA A 114 4.19 -2.54 12.71
N LEU A 115 4.79 -1.63 11.93
CA LEU A 115 4.04 -0.57 11.24
C LEU A 115 3.07 -1.13 10.21
N ARG A 116 3.45 -2.19 9.48
CA ARG A 116 2.55 -2.86 8.52
C ARG A 116 1.37 -3.49 9.23
N ASP A 117 1.60 -4.19 10.34
CA ASP A 117 0.55 -4.82 11.14
C ASP A 117 -0.41 -3.77 11.71
N GLU A 118 0.11 -2.63 12.18
CA GLU A 118 -0.70 -1.51 12.65
C GLU A 118 -1.58 -0.92 11.53
N VAL A 119 -1.02 -0.67 10.34
CA VAL A 119 -1.77 -0.15 9.19
C VAL A 119 -2.87 -1.12 8.76
N GLU A 120 -2.59 -2.42 8.69
CA GLU A 120 -3.61 -3.42 8.34
C GLU A 120 -4.69 -3.51 9.42
N ALA A 121 -4.35 -3.38 10.71
CA ALA A 121 -5.34 -3.32 11.79
C ALA A 121 -6.24 -2.08 11.67
N GLN A 122 -5.66 -0.89 11.44
CA GLN A 122 -6.42 0.34 11.22
C GLN A 122 -7.31 0.25 9.99
N ARG A 123 -6.83 -0.36 8.91
CA ARG A 123 -7.61 -0.61 7.70
C ARG A 123 -8.79 -1.53 7.97
N ALA A 124 -8.58 -2.62 8.71
CA ALA A 124 -9.64 -3.55 9.08
C ALA A 124 -10.72 -2.87 9.93
N ASP A 125 -10.32 -2.07 10.92
CA ASP A 125 -11.24 -1.28 11.76
C ASP A 125 -12.03 -0.25 10.93
N ALA A 126 -11.36 0.50 10.06
CA ALA A 126 -12.02 1.44 9.16
C ALA A 126 -13.03 0.73 8.24
N GLN A 127 -12.67 -0.44 7.71
CA GLN A 127 -13.57 -1.23 6.87
C GLN A 127 -14.80 -1.70 7.65
N GLN A 128 -14.64 -2.14 8.90
CA GLN A 128 -15.75 -2.51 9.79
C GLN A 128 -16.67 -1.31 10.05
N LYS A 129 -16.11 -0.13 10.33
CA LYS A 129 -16.89 1.11 10.51
C LYS A 129 -17.70 1.47 9.27
N VAL A 130 -17.12 1.33 8.07
CA VAL A 130 -17.82 1.56 6.81
C VAL A 130 -18.98 0.58 6.61
N VAL A 131 -18.78 -0.70 6.92
CA VAL A 131 -19.85 -1.71 6.83
C VAL A 131 -20.97 -1.37 7.82
N ALA A 132 -20.65 -1.10 9.09
CA ALA A 132 -21.63 -0.73 10.10
C ALA A 132 -22.41 0.55 9.72
N ALA A 133 -21.73 1.56 9.19
CA ALA A 133 -22.38 2.79 8.73
C ALA A 133 -23.32 2.55 7.54
N ARG A 134 -22.96 1.66 6.61
CA ARG A 134 -23.83 1.27 5.49
C ARG A 134 -25.06 0.49 5.95
N GLU A 135 -24.90 -0.40 6.91
CA GLU A 135 -26.01 -1.15 7.51
C GLU A 135 -26.98 -0.22 8.25
N GLU A 136 -26.45 0.74 9.02
CA GLU A 136 -27.28 1.77 9.67
C GLU A 136 -28.00 2.62 8.63
N LEU A 137 -27.30 3.08 7.58
CA LEU A 137 -27.90 3.85 6.50
C LEU A 137 -29.07 3.08 5.87
N GLY A 138 -28.87 1.83 5.47
CA GLY A 138 -29.94 1.01 4.89
C GLY A 138 -31.14 0.80 5.84
N ARG A 139 -30.89 0.66 7.15
CA ARG A 139 -31.97 0.62 8.16
C ARG A 139 -32.73 1.95 8.23
N THR A 140 -32.03 3.07 8.22
CA THR A 140 -32.67 4.40 8.26
C THR A 140 -33.46 4.72 6.99
N GLU A 141 -32.95 4.35 5.81
CA GLU A 141 -33.63 4.48 4.52
C GLU A 141 -34.92 3.66 4.51
N THR A 142 -34.84 2.39 4.91
CA THR A 142 -36.03 1.52 5.03
C THR A 142 -37.09 2.10 5.98
N ALA A 143 -36.66 2.62 7.14
CA ALA A 143 -37.58 3.23 8.10
C ALA A 143 -38.21 4.53 7.55
N LEU A 144 -37.46 5.30 6.76
CA LEU A 144 -37.96 6.51 6.11
C LEU A 144 -38.99 6.18 5.03
N GLU A 145 -38.72 5.16 4.20
CA GLU A 145 -39.65 4.66 3.20
C GLU A 145 -40.96 4.19 3.83
N GLN A 146 -40.88 3.40 4.91
CA GLN A 146 -42.05 2.94 5.66
C GLN A 146 -42.88 4.11 6.23
N ARG A 147 -42.22 5.10 6.86
CA ARG A 147 -42.89 6.29 7.39
C ARG A 147 -43.55 7.10 6.28
N THR A 148 -42.88 7.23 5.14
CA THR A 148 -43.42 7.94 3.97
C THR A 148 -44.65 7.24 3.42
N ALA A 149 -44.62 5.90 3.32
CA ALA A 149 -45.78 5.11 2.87
C ALA A 149 -46.98 5.27 3.83
N VAL A 150 -46.75 5.21 5.14
CA VAL A 150 -47.80 5.44 6.16
C VAL A 150 -48.38 6.85 6.05
N LEU A 151 -47.53 7.86 5.87
CA LEU A 151 -47.97 9.25 5.74
C LEU A 151 -48.80 9.48 4.47
N LEU A 152 -48.41 8.87 3.34
CA LEU A 152 -49.18 8.92 2.10
C LEU A 152 -50.53 8.22 2.25
N ALA A 153 -50.58 7.05 2.91
CA ALA A 153 -51.83 6.35 3.18
C ALA A 153 -52.78 7.19 4.03
N ALA A 154 -52.29 7.78 5.13
CA ALA A 154 -53.09 8.67 5.98
C ALA A 154 -53.60 9.90 5.22
N GLN A 155 -52.80 10.49 4.32
CA GLN A 155 -53.25 11.60 3.46
C GLN A 155 -54.34 11.21 2.47
N VAL A 156 -54.36 9.96 2.01
CA VAL A 156 -55.45 9.45 1.17
C VAL A 156 -56.73 9.30 2.01
N GLU A 157 -56.64 8.66 3.17
CA GLU A 157 -57.78 8.49 4.08
C GLU A 157 -58.41 9.84 4.51
N ILE A 158 -57.58 10.84 4.86
CA ILE A 158 -58.07 12.18 5.20
C ILE A 158 -58.86 12.79 4.05
N ARG A 159 -58.33 12.72 2.82
CA ARG A 159 -59.03 13.25 1.63
C ARG A 159 -60.34 12.51 1.34
N GLU A 160 -60.39 11.21 1.60
CA GLU A 160 -61.63 10.44 1.49
C GLU A 160 -62.66 10.85 2.54
N PHE A 161 -62.25 11.01 3.80
CA PHE A 161 -63.13 11.52 4.86
C PHE A 161 -63.63 12.94 4.57
N GLU A 162 -62.79 13.82 4.05
CA GLU A 162 -63.19 15.18 3.64
C GLU A 162 -64.24 15.15 2.53
N ARG A 163 -64.07 14.29 1.52
CA ARG A 163 -65.08 14.10 0.45
C ARG A 163 -66.40 13.60 1.00
N GLN A 164 -66.38 12.55 1.84
CA GLN A 164 -67.60 12.02 2.46
C GLN A 164 -68.33 13.08 3.30
N ARG A 165 -67.59 13.90 4.06
CA ARG A 165 -68.19 15.01 4.83
C ARG A 165 -68.81 16.07 3.94
N ALA A 166 -68.17 16.42 2.83
CA ALA A 166 -68.72 17.38 1.87
C ALA A 166 -70.03 16.85 1.24
N GLU A 167 -70.07 15.59 0.83
CA GLU A 167 -71.27 14.95 0.27
C GLU A 167 -72.44 14.94 1.26
N VAL A 168 -72.19 14.57 2.52
CA VAL A 168 -73.21 14.58 3.58
C VAL A 168 -73.71 16.00 3.87
N GLY A 169 -72.81 17.00 3.90
CA GLY A 169 -73.18 18.40 4.10
C GLY A 169 -74.03 18.97 2.96
N HIS A 170 -73.72 18.62 1.71
CA HIS A 170 -74.53 18.98 0.54
C HIS A 170 -75.92 18.32 0.60
N ALA A 171 -76.00 17.04 0.94
CA ALA A 171 -77.28 16.33 1.07
C ALA A 171 -78.16 16.90 2.19
N GLN A 172 -77.58 17.34 3.31
CA GLN A 172 -78.32 17.97 4.41
C GLN A 172 -78.80 19.38 4.05
N SER A 173 -77.98 20.17 3.36
CA SER A 173 -78.37 21.52 2.90
C SER A 173 -79.49 21.49 1.85
N ALA A 174 -79.46 20.50 0.94
CA ALA A 174 -80.53 20.29 -0.03
C ALA A 174 -81.86 19.89 0.63
N ARG A 175 -81.83 19.05 1.68
CA ARG A 175 -83.03 18.68 2.45
C ARG A 175 -83.58 19.83 3.30
N GLY A 176 -82.72 20.69 3.85
CA GLY A 176 -83.14 21.87 4.61
C GLY A 176 -83.78 22.97 3.76
N GLY A 177 -83.28 23.18 2.53
CA GLY A 177 -83.87 24.14 1.58
C GLY A 177 -85.27 23.74 1.09
N ASP A 178 -85.53 22.44 0.95
CA ASP A 178 -86.83 21.92 0.51
C ASP A 178 -87.91 21.97 1.61
N GLN A 179 -87.50 22.00 2.89
CA GLN A 179 -88.41 22.22 4.03
C GLN A 179 -88.69 23.69 4.32
N ALA A 180 -87.79 24.61 3.96
CA ALA A 180 -87.97 26.05 4.17
C ALA A 180 -88.82 26.74 3.08
N SER A 181 -89.13 26.05 1.99
CA SER A 181 -89.87 26.58 0.83
C SER A 181 -91.34 26.13 0.76
N ARG A 182 -91.88 25.54 1.83
CA ARG A 182 -93.30 25.19 2.02
C ARG A 182 -93.90 26.02 3.15
#